data_AF-A0A1M7PTE5-F1
#
_entry.id   AF-A0A1M7PTE5-F1
#
_cell.length_a   1.000
_cell.length_b   1.000
_cell.length_c   1.000
_cell.angle_alpha   90.00
_cell.angle_beta   90.00
_cell.angle_gamma   90.00
#
_symmetry.space_group_name_H-M   'P 1'
#
loop_
_entity.id
_entity.type
_entity.pdbx_description
1 polymer ?
#
loop_
_entity_poly.entity_id
_entity_poly.type
_entity_poly.pdbx_seq_one_letter_code
_entity_poly.pdbx_strand_id
1 'polypeptide(L)'
;QAIKTLNEQLPSGAFQTATVDRGKEFACYRTIEQDTDIKVYFADPYSSWQRGSNENANGLLREFFPKQTDLANVSNDELEGALSLINNRPRKCLNWKTTHEAFQEELLHLI
;
A
#
# COMPACT_ATOMS: atom_id res chain seq x y z
N GLN A 1 2.64 13.50 -4.80
CA GLN A 1 1.51 14.09 -4.06
C GLN A 1 0.85 13.08 -3.13
N ALA A 2 0.31 11.96 -3.63
CA ALA A 2 -0.37 10.96 -2.77
C ALA A 2 0.50 10.40 -1.61
N ILE A 3 1.75 9.99 -1.89
CA ILE A 3 2.65 9.46 -0.85
C ILE A 3 2.93 10.49 0.25
N LYS A 4 3.10 11.76 -0.12
CA LYS A 4 3.31 12.85 0.83
C LYS A 4 2.08 13.03 1.73
N THR A 5 0.89 13.11 1.14
CA THR A 5 -0.37 13.22 1.90
C THR A 5 -0.56 12.04 2.85
N LEU A 6 -0.25 10.81 2.41
CA LEU A 6 -0.33 9.63 3.27
C LEU A 6 0.68 9.70 4.43
N ASN A 7 1.91 10.14 4.18
CA ASN A 7 2.94 10.28 5.20
C ASN A 7 2.55 11.33 6.26
N GLU A 8 1.90 12.42 5.85
CA GLU A 8 1.41 13.47 6.75
C GLU A 8 0.22 13.03 7.62
N GLN A 9 -0.51 11.98 7.20
CA GLN A 9 -1.66 11.43 7.94
C GLN A 9 -1.26 10.39 9.00
N LEU A 10 -0.01 9.95 9.01
CA LEU A 10 0.50 8.91 9.91
C LEU A 10 1.54 9.49 10.89
N PRO A 11 1.75 8.85 12.07
CA PRO A 11 2.82 9.22 12.97
C PRO A 11 4.20 9.19 12.30
N SER A 12 5.11 10.04 12.78
CA SER A 12 6.51 10.01 12.32
C SER A 12 7.12 8.62 12.54
N GLY A 13 7.83 8.10 11.54
CA GLY A 13 8.42 6.76 11.58
C GLY A 13 7.49 5.63 11.12
N ALA A 14 6.20 5.90 10.85
CA ALA A 14 5.28 4.91 10.30
C ALA A 14 5.66 4.49 8.87
N PHE A 15 6.10 5.43 8.06
CA PHE A 15 6.55 5.19 6.69
C PHE A 15 8.05 5.49 6.57
N GLN A 16 8.86 4.45 6.46
CA GLN A 16 10.33 4.58 6.45
C GLN A 16 10.92 4.43 5.04
N THR A 17 10.41 3.45 4.28
CA THR A 17 10.92 3.12 2.94
C THR A 17 9.78 2.67 2.04
N ALA A 18 9.95 2.80 0.73
CA ALA A 18 9.04 2.28 -0.28
C ALA A 18 9.78 1.29 -1.19
N THR A 19 9.16 0.16 -1.50
CA THR A 19 9.64 -0.76 -2.53
C THR A 19 8.63 -0.81 -3.68
N VAL A 20 9.06 -0.42 -4.88
CA VAL A 20 8.21 -0.27 -6.06
C VAL A 20 8.71 -1.10 -7.24
N ASP A 21 7.87 -1.29 -8.25
CA ASP A 21 8.36 -1.79 -9.54
C ASP A 21 8.98 -0.65 -10.37
N ARG A 22 9.49 -0.99 -11.55
CA ARG A 22 10.07 -0.02 -12.49
C ARG A 22 9.00 0.66 -13.36
N GLY A 23 7.78 0.81 -12.85
CA GLY A 23 6.69 1.55 -13.48
C GLY A 23 7.08 3.01 -13.73
N LYS A 24 6.56 3.58 -14.83
CA LYS A 24 6.86 4.98 -15.22
C LYS A 24 6.28 5.99 -14.23
N GLU A 25 5.22 5.60 -13.54
CA GLU A 25 4.59 6.36 -12.45
C GLU A 25 5.58 6.67 -11.31
N PHE A 26 6.63 5.86 -11.13
CA PHE A 26 7.68 6.05 -10.14
C PHE A 26 8.96 6.68 -10.70
N ALA A 27 8.96 7.15 -11.96
CA ALA A 27 10.14 7.79 -12.55
C ALA A 27 10.61 9.04 -11.78
N CYS A 28 9.68 9.74 -11.12
CA CYS A 28 9.96 10.91 -10.29
C CYS A 28 10.24 10.57 -8.81
N TYR A 29 10.70 9.35 -8.50
CA TYR A 29 10.95 8.90 -7.12
C TYR A 29 11.87 9.84 -6.32
N ARG A 30 12.83 10.49 -6.97
CA ARG A 30 13.75 11.44 -6.31
C ARG A 30 13.03 12.60 -5.63
N THR A 31 11.92 13.07 -6.21
CA THR A 31 11.10 14.11 -5.60
C THR A 31 10.42 13.60 -4.33
N ILE A 32 9.99 12.33 -4.31
CA ILE A 32 9.44 11.69 -3.10
C ILE A 32 10.51 11.64 -2.01
N GLU A 33 11.72 11.17 -2.33
CA GLU A 33 12.81 11.10 -1.34
C GLU A 33 13.17 12.48 -0.78
N GLN A 34 13.15 13.52 -1.61
CA GLN A 34 13.44 14.90 -1.18
C GLN A 34 12.34 15.49 -0.29
N ASP A 35 11.08 15.25 -0.62
CA ASP A 35 9.94 15.86 0.08
C ASP A 35 9.60 15.16 1.39
N THR A 36 9.93 13.86 1.54
CA THR A 36 9.48 13.04 2.68
C THR A 36 10.59 12.28 3.40
N ASP A 37 11.84 12.33 2.92
CA ASP A 37 12.99 11.51 3.36
C ASP A 37 12.78 9.98 3.30
N ILE A 38 11.71 9.53 2.64
CA ILE A 38 11.41 8.11 2.43
C ILE A 38 12.32 7.59 1.33
N LYS A 39 13.14 6.57 1.62
CA LYS A 39 13.99 5.94 0.58
C LYS A 39 13.17 5.02 -0.32
N VAL A 40 13.39 5.14 -1.63
CA VAL A 40 12.68 4.35 -2.64
C VAL A 40 13.61 3.29 -3.25
N TYR A 41 13.20 2.03 -3.12
CA TYR A 41 13.88 0.87 -3.67
C TYR A 41 13.08 0.30 -4.84
N PHE A 42 13.78 -0.21 -5.85
CA PHE A 42 13.18 -0.82 -7.02
C PHE A 42 13.42 -2.32 -7.01
N ALA A 43 12.36 -3.10 -7.27
CA ALA A 43 12.50 -4.52 -7.55
C ALA A 43 13.35 -4.75 -8.82
N ASP A 44 14.07 -5.87 -8.83
CA ASP A 44 14.86 -6.31 -9.97
C ASP A 44 13.96 -6.64 -11.17
N PRO A 45 14.45 -6.44 -12.41
CA PRO A 45 13.71 -6.82 -13.60
C PRO A 45 13.32 -8.30 -13.57
N TYR A 46 12.08 -8.59 -13.94
CA TYR A 46 11.52 -9.95 -13.97
C TYR A 46 11.46 -10.67 -12.61
N SER A 47 11.65 -9.94 -11.50
CA SER A 47 11.64 -10.49 -10.14
C SER A 47 10.35 -10.20 -9.38
N SER A 48 9.21 -10.64 -9.90
CA SER A 48 7.90 -10.38 -9.30
C SER A 48 7.77 -10.89 -7.85
N TRP A 49 8.53 -11.93 -7.48
CA TRP A 49 8.55 -12.48 -6.12
C TRP A 49 9.09 -11.50 -5.06
N GLN A 50 9.91 -10.51 -5.43
CA GLN A 50 10.39 -9.48 -4.51
C GLN A 50 9.26 -8.54 -4.04
N ARG A 51 8.09 -8.61 -4.67
CA ARG A 51 6.88 -7.86 -4.30
C ARG A 51 5.67 -8.78 -4.15
N GLY A 52 5.87 -10.01 -3.68
CA GLY A 52 4.80 -11.01 -3.56
C GLY A 52 3.57 -10.50 -2.77
N SER A 53 3.80 -9.69 -1.74
CA SER A 53 2.72 -9.06 -0.96
C SER A 53 1.88 -8.07 -1.78
N ASN A 54 2.50 -7.31 -2.68
CA ASN A 54 1.79 -6.35 -3.53
C ASN A 54 0.90 -7.08 -4.55
N GLU A 55 1.41 -8.16 -5.16
CA GLU A 55 0.63 -8.98 -6.08
C GLU A 55 -0.56 -9.65 -5.37
N ASN A 56 -0.37 -10.11 -4.13
CA ASN A 56 -1.46 -10.64 -3.32
C ASN A 56 -2.53 -9.57 -3.00
N ALA A 57 -2.12 -8.37 -2.58
CA ALA A 57 -3.02 -7.27 -2.28
C ALA A 57 -3.80 -6.81 -3.53
N ASN A 58 -3.11 -6.70 -4.67
CA ASN A 58 -3.74 -6.40 -5.95
C ASN A 58 -4.77 -7.47 -6.34
N GLY A 59 -4.46 -8.75 -6.10
CA GLY A 59 -5.40 -9.85 -6.31
C GLY A 59 -6.69 -9.70 -5.51
N LEU A 60 -6.59 -9.33 -4.23
CA LEU A 60 -7.75 -9.06 -3.37
C LEU A 60 -8.58 -7.89 -3.89
N LEU A 61 -7.94 -6.81 -4.34
CA LEU A 61 -8.65 -5.68 -4.93
C LEU A 61 -9.40 -6.08 -6.22
N ARG A 62 -8.86 -7.03 -6.99
CA ARG A 62 -9.50 -7.57 -8.20
C ARG A 62 -10.71 -8.48 -7.93
N GLU A 63 -10.90 -8.96 -6.69
CA GLU A 63 -12.16 -9.61 -6.29
C GLU A 63 -13.34 -8.63 -6.32
N PHE A 64 -13.08 -7.34 -6.05
CA PHE A 64 -14.08 -6.27 -6.06
C PHE A 64 -14.15 -5.52 -7.39
N PHE A 65 -13.00 -5.27 -8.01
CA PHE A 65 -12.88 -4.54 -9.27
C PHE A 65 -12.17 -5.40 -10.31
N PRO A 66 -12.92 -6.24 -11.07
CA PRO A 66 -12.35 -7.16 -12.05
C PRO A 66 -11.38 -6.50 -13.04
N LYS A 67 -10.60 -7.33 -13.74
CA LYS A 67 -9.73 -6.81 -14.81
C LYS A 67 -10.57 -6.02 -15.83
N GLN A 68 -9.99 -4.94 -16.35
CA GLN A 68 -10.64 -3.96 -17.25
C GLN A 68 -11.65 -3.01 -16.60
N THR A 69 -11.93 -3.12 -15.30
CA THR A 69 -12.62 -2.03 -14.59
C THR A 69 -11.77 -0.77 -14.66
N ASP A 70 -12.35 0.31 -15.19
CA ASP A 70 -11.78 1.64 -15.15
C ASP A 70 -11.95 2.22 -13.74
N LEU A 71 -10.87 2.20 -12.96
CA LEU A 71 -10.86 2.68 -11.59
C LEU A 71 -11.14 4.18 -11.49
N ALA A 72 -11.02 4.95 -12.58
CA ALA A 72 -11.39 6.37 -12.57
C ALA A 72 -12.91 6.59 -12.44
N ASN A 73 -13.72 5.59 -12.76
CA ASN A 73 -15.19 5.65 -12.64
C ASN A 73 -15.70 5.00 -11.34
N VAL A 74 -14.81 4.42 -10.53
CA VAL A 74 -15.16 3.86 -9.22
C VAL A 74 -15.27 5.01 -8.23
N SER A 75 -16.39 5.08 -7.51
CA SER A 75 -16.57 6.12 -6.49
C SER A 75 -15.64 5.89 -5.29
N ASN A 76 -15.32 6.96 -4.56
CA ASN A 76 -14.52 6.84 -3.34
C ASN A 76 -15.21 5.94 -2.31
N ASP A 77 -16.54 6.02 -2.17
CA ASP A 77 -17.30 5.19 -1.24
C ASP A 77 -17.21 3.69 -1.56
N GLU A 78 -17.28 3.32 -2.85
CA GLU A 78 -17.10 1.93 -3.29
C GLU A 78 -15.67 1.44 -3.02
N LEU A 79 -14.68 2.28 -3.30
CA LEU A 79 -13.28 1.96 -3.05
C LEU A 79 -13.00 1.79 -1.56
N GLU A 80 -13.48 2.71 -0.73
CA GLU A 80 -13.36 2.65 0.74
C GLU A 80 -14.06 1.42 1.31
N GLY A 81 -15.25 1.08 0.81
CA GLY A 81 -15.98 -0.13 1.20
C GLY A 81 -15.16 -1.39 0.91
N ALA A 82 -14.59 -1.51 -0.29
CA ALA A 82 -13.73 -2.63 -0.66
C ALA A 82 -12.47 -2.70 0.21
N LEU A 83 -11.78 -1.56 0.41
CA LEU A 83 -10.58 -1.48 1.25
C LEU A 83 -10.88 -1.83 2.71
N SER A 84 -12.02 -1.40 3.25
CA SER A 84 -12.45 -1.76 4.61
C SER A 84 -12.64 -3.27 4.75
N LEU A 85 -13.31 -3.91 3.80
CA LEU A 85 -13.50 -5.37 3.79
C LEU A 85 -12.18 -6.13 3.66
N ILE A 86 -11.23 -5.63 2.85
CA ILE A 86 -9.90 -6.22 2.71
C ILE A 86 -9.09 -6.07 4.01
N ASN A 87 -9.10 -4.88 4.59
CA ASN A 87 -8.26 -4.55 5.74
C ASN A 87 -8.77 -5.15 7.05
N ASN A 88 -10.09 -5.37 7.17
CA ASN A 88 -10.75 -6.03 8.30
C ASN A 88 -10.90 -7.55 8.12
N ARG A 89 -10.32 -8.15 7.08
CA ARG A 89 -10.30 -9.61 6.89
C ARG A 89 -9.24 -10.24 7.80
N PRO A 90 -9.58 -11.18 8.72
CA PRO A 90 -8.60 -11.91 9.53
C PRO A 90 -7.60 -12.67 8.67
N ARG A 91 -6.31 -12.59 9.01
CA ARG A 91 -5.24 -13.28 8.27
C ARG A 91 -4.52 -14.29 9.17
N LYS A 92 -4.45 -15.54 8.74
CA LYS A 92 -3.75 -16.61 9.47
C LYS A 92 -2.28 -16.28 9.74
N CYS A 93 -1.60 -15.62 8.81
CA CYS A 93 -0.20 -15.19 8.98
C CYS A 93 0.00 -14.09 10.04
N LEU A 94 -1.07 -13.43 10.47
CA LEU A 94 -1.08 -12.42 11.53
C LEU A 94 -1.73 -12.98 12.82
N ASN A 95 -1.63 -14.30 13.05
CA ASN A 95 -2.29 -14.98 14.17
C ASN A 95 -3.80 -14.71 14.24
N TRP A 96 -4.45 -14.66 13.07
CA TRP A 96 -5.87 -14.35 12.90
C TRP A 96 -6.29 -12.92 13.26
N LYS A 97 -5.35 -12.00 13.48
CA LYS A 97 -5.64 -10.57 13.47
C LYS A 97 -5.96 -10.10 12.05
N THR A 98 -6.73 -9.03 11.96
CA THR A 98 -6.91 -8.26 10.73
C THR A 98 -5.65 -7.46 10.43
N THR A 99 -5.46 -7.08 9.17
CA THR A 99 -4.37 -6.17 8.79
C THR A 99 -4.52 -4.80 9.45
N HIS A 100 -5.75 -4.34 9.66
CA HIS A 100 -6.02 -3.10 10.37
C HIS A 100 -5.51 -3.17 11.82
N GLU A 101 -5.90 -4.20 12.58
CA GLU A 101 -5.47 -4.38 13.98
C GLU A 101 -3.94 -4.47 14.08
N ALA A 102 -3.31 -5.34 13.26
CA ALA A 102 -1.86 -5.49 13.28
C ALA A 102 -1.13 -4.19 12.94
N PHE A 103 -1.65 -3.41 11.99
CA PHE A 103 -1.06 -2.12 11.65
C PHE A 103 -1.23 -1.08 12.76
N GLN A 104 -2.40 -1.01 13.41
CA GLN A 104 -2.63 -0.09 14.53
C GLN A 104 -1.72 -0.40 15.73
N GLU A 105 -1.47 -1.68 16.03
CA GLU A 105 -0.53 -2.08 17.09
C GLU A 105 0.89 -1.55 16.82
N GLU A 106 1.38 -1.67 15.58
CA GLU A 106 2.69 -1.13 15.21
C GLU A 106 2.73 0.41 15.28
N LEU A 107 1.64 1.08 14.89
CA LEU A 107 1.56 2.55 15.01
C LEU A 107 1.57 3.03 16.45
N LEU A 108 0.90 2.32 17.37
CA LEU A 108 0.86 2.67 18.78
C LEU A 108 2.25 2.62 19.44
N HIS A 109 3.17 1.80 18.93
CA HIS A 109 4.55 1.77 19.40
C HIS A 109 5.38 3.01 19.02
N LEU A 110 4.90 3.83 18.09
CA LEU A 110 5.58 5.04 17.60
C LEU A 110 5.18 6.33 18.33
N ILE A 111 4.18 6.26 19.22
CA ILE A 111 3.63 7.38 20.00
C ILE A 111 4.13 7.26 21.45
#